data_AF-A0AA35RYV4-F1
#
_entry.id   AF-A0AA35RYV4-F1
#
_cell.length_a   1.000
_cell.length_b   1.000
_cell.length_c   1.000
_cell.angle_alpha   90.00
_cell.angle_beta   90.00
_cell.angle_gamma   90.00
#
_symmetry.space_group_name_H-M   'P 1'
#
loop_
_entity.id
_entity.type
_entity.pdbx_description
1 polymer ?
#
loop_
_entity_poly.entity_id
_entity_poly.type
_entity_poly.pdbx_seq_one_letter_code
_entity_poly.pdbx_strand_id
1 'polypeptide(L)' 'MLLISAVMPIMSLYRLPQGQYGYTGHVVNLPQDVASFAQSLPRLPSDL' A
#
# COMPACT_ATOMS: atom_id res chain seq x y z
N MET A 1 5.35 14.13 -19.11
CA MET A 1 4.84 12.73 -18.96
C MET A 1 5.07 12.29 -17.54
N LEU A 2 4.07 11.68 -16.90
CA LEU A 2 4.17 11.11 -15.56
C LEU A 2 4.25 9.58 -15.70
N LEU A 3 5.41 8.99 -15.39
CA LEU A 3 5.53 7.54 -15.25
C LEU A 3 5.13 7.18 -13.82
N ILE A 4 3.93 6.65 -13.65
CA ILE A 4 3.49 6.02 -12.40
C ILE A 4 3.80 4.53 -12.54
N SER A 5 4.79 4.03 -11.81
CA SER A 5 5.02 2.59 -11.66
C SER A 5 4.22 2.08 -10.48
N ALA A 6 3.50 0.97 -10.64
CA ALA A 6 2.81 0.30 -9.56
C ALA A 6 3.85 -0.36 -8.63
N VAL A 7 4.32 0.39 -7.62
CA VAL A 7 5.28 -0.08 -6.62
C VAL A 7 4.54 -0.64 -5.40
N MET A 8 5.05 -1.72 -4.81
CA MET A 8 4.45 -2.29 -3.59
C MET A 8 5.26 -1.78 -2.41
N PRO A 9 4.78 -0.77 -1.65
CA PRO A 9 5.47 -0.34 -0.46
C PRO A 9 5.31 -1.42 0.61
N ILE A 10 6.38 -2.14 0.92
CA ILE A 10 6.43 -3.03 2.08
C ILE A 10 6.98 -2.19 3.24
N MET A 11 6.09 -1.75 4.13
CA MET A 11 6.43 -0.92 5.28
C MET A 11 5.87 -1.49 6.58
N SER A 12 6.66 -1.38 7.65
CA SER A 12 6.25 -1.63 9.02
C SER A 12 5.82 -0.31 9.66
N LEU A 13 4.61 -0.29 10.22
CA LEU A 13 4.09 0.83 11.00
C LEU A 13 4.39 0.61 12.49
N TYR A 14 4.87 1.63 13.18
CA TYR A 14 5.07 1.58 14.63
C TYR A 14 4.58 2.86 15.29
N ARG A 15 4.10 2.74 16.53
CA ARG A 15 3.56 3.88 17.28
C ARG A 15 4.66 4.53 18.10
N LEU A 16 4.87 5.82 17.89
CA LEU A 16 5.79 6.65 18.66
C LEU A 16 5.18 6.97 20.03
N PRO A 17 6.01 7.23 21.07
CA PRO A 17 5.54 7.51 22.42
C PRO A 17 4.54 8.69 22.53
N GLN A 18 4.60 9.62 21.59
CA GLN A 18 3.75 10.82 21.54
C GLN A 18 2.42 10.60 20.79
N GLY A 19 2.14 9.36 20.37
CA GLY A 19 0.89 9.00 19.68
C GLY A 19 0.93 9.12 18.16
N GLN A 20 2.03 9.62 17.57
CA GLN A 20 2.26 9.61 16.13
C GLN A 20 2.64 8.20 15.62
N TYR A 21 2.42 7.90 14.34
CA TYR A 21 2.92 6.68 13.71
C TYR A 21 4.18 6.98 12.89
N GLY A 22 5.23 6.21 13.15
CA GLY A 22 6.42 6.15 12.30
C GLY A 22 6.30 4.98 11.31
N TYR A 23 7.03 5.07 10.21
CA TYR A 23 7.16 3.99 9.24
C TYR A 23 8.62 3.69 8.95
N THR A 24 8.93 2.41 8.77
CA THR A 24 10.22 1.96 8.24
C THR A 24 9.95 0.88 7.19
N GLY A 25 10.68 0.90 6.09
CA GLY A 25 10.45 -0.05 5.00
C GLY A 25 11.27 0.27 3.76
N HIS A 26 11.25 -0.66 2.82
CA HIS A 26 11.89 -0.52 1.51
C HIS A 26 10.81 -0.43 0.43
N VAL A 27 10.96 0.52 -0.49
CA VAL A 27 10.15 0.56 -1.71
C VAL A 27 10.79 -0.40 -2.70
N VAL A 28 10.13 -1.52 -2.96
CA VAL A 28 10.59 -2.54 -3.91
C VAL A 28 9.71 -2.53 -5.15
N ASN A 29 10.35 -2.61 -6.31
CA ASN A 29 9.64 -2.69 -7.59
C ASN A 29 9.43 -4.17 -7.93
N LEU A 30 8.33 -4.73 -7.42
CA LEU A 30 7.90 -6.10 -7.68
C LEU A 30 6.86 -6.10 -8.81
N PRO A 31 6.81 -7.13 -9.68
CA PRO A 31 5.70 -7.32 -10.59
C PRO A 31 4.39 -7.41 -9.79
N GLN A 32 3.46 -6.48 -10.03
CA GLN A 32 2.16 -6.48 -9.39
C GLN A 32 1.09 -6.98 -10.35
N ASP A 33 0.28 -7.95 -9.92
CA ASP A 33 -0.99 -8.26 -10.57
C ASP A 33 -2.07 -7.28 -10.09
N VAL A 34 -1.95 -6.04 -10.56
CA VAL A 34 -2.87 -4.94 -10.20
C VAL A 34 -4.31 -5.28 -10.58
N ALA A 35 -4.52 -6.06 -11.65
CA ALA A 35 -5.85 -6.41 -12.14
C ALA A 35 -6.56 -7.34 -11.18
N SER A 36 -5.90 -8.40 -10.72
CA SER A 36 -6.49 -9.33 -9.74
C SER A 36 -6.68 -8.67 -8.37
N PHE A 37 -5.75 -7.81 -7.95
CA PHE A 37 -5.89 -7.03 -6.72
C PHE A 37 -7.08 -6.06 -6.78
N ALA A 38 -7.22 -5.30 -7.88
CA ALA A 38 -8.35 -4.38 -8.02
C ALA A 38 -9.71 -5.10 -8.05
N GLN A 39 -9.75 -6.35 -8.54
CA GLN A 39 -10.96 -7.18 -8.53
C GLN A 39 -11.30 -7.72 -7.14
N SER A 40 -10.33 -7.88 -6.24
CA SER A 40 -10.56 -8.34 -4.87
C SER A 40 -10.96 -7.23 -3.90
N LEU A 41 -10.77 -5.96 -4.29
CA LEU A 41 -11.17 -4.83 -3.46
C LEU A 41 -12.70 -4.68 -3.42
N PRO A 42 -13.26 -4.37 -2.24
CA PRO A 42 -14.67 -4.04 -2.11
C PRO A 42 -15.00 -2.82 -2.97
N ARG A 43 -16.12 -2.88 -3.70
CA ARG A 43 -16.51 -1.81 -4.62
C ARG A 43 -17.27 -0.71 -3.88
N LEU A 44 -17.93 -1.06 -2.78
CA LEU A 44 -18.66 -0.14 -1.93
C LEU A 44 -18.13 -0.20 -0.50
N PRO A 45 -18.13 0.91 0.25
CA PRO A 45 -17.76 0.91 1.66
C PRO A 45 -18.62 -0.03 2.53
N SER A 46 -19.82 -0.37 2.07
CA SER A 46 -20.72 -1.34 2.70
C SER A 46 -20.24 -2.80 2.59
N ASP A 47 -19.28 -3.06 1.72
CA ASP A 47 -18.75 -4.41 1.46
C ASP A 47 -17.54 -4.74 2.36
N LEU A 48 -17.21 -3.85 3.32
CA LEU A 48 -16.12 -3.96 4.29
C LEU A 48 -16.57 -4.55 5.63
#